data_AF-A0A968ZH67-F1
#
_entry.id   AF-A0A968ZH67-F1
#
_cell.length_a   1.000
_cell.length_b   1.000
_cell.length_c   1.000
_cell.angle_alpha   90.00
_cell.angle_beta   90.00
_cell.angle_gamma   90.00
#
_symmetry.space_group_name_H-M   'P 1'
#
loop_
_entity.id
_entity.type
_entity.pdbx_description
1 polymer ?
#
loop_
_entity_poly.entity_id
_entity_poly.type
_entity_poly.pdbx_seq_one_letter_code
_entity_poly.pdbx_strand_id
1 'polypeptide(L)'
;HFFKQLRFFGRARINLTRYYPDELKLIHFLPALFFLGIWSLPLVALWHVPLALVGLGVLALWALLVGFDALWRSRNGPIAIMAVAAAFVQLYAYGWGLWWELGKKLLRGKTKGPDYISLYQ
;
A
#
# COMPACT_ATOMS: atom_id res chain seq x y z
N HIS A 1 -0.46 16.48 0.98
CA HIS A 1 -1.91 16.24 0.82
C HIS A 1 -2.19 14.79 0.36
N PHE A 2 -1.61 14.35 -0.76
CA PHE A 2 -1.79 13.01 -1.36
C PHE A 2 -1.67 11.83 -0.38
N PHE A 3 -0.54 11.69 0.35
CA PHE A 3 -0.35 10.61 1.33
C PHE A 3 -1.51 10.44 2.33
N LYS A 4 -2.04 11.55 2.85
CA LYS A 4 -3.14 11.52 3.84
C LYS A 4 -4.42 10.92 3.21
N GLN A 5 -4.70 11.25 1.94
CA GLN A 5 -5.84 10.72 1.18
C GLN A 5 -5.71 9.21 0.94
N LEU A 6 -4.53 8.74 0.54
CA LEU A 6 -4.31 7.33 0.23
C LEU A 6 -4.33 6.46 1.49
N ARG A 7 -3.72 6.97 2.58
CA ARG A 7 -3.86 6.36 3.89
C ARG A 7 -5.32 6.30 4.33
N PHE A 8 -6.08 7.37 4.10
CA PHE A 8 -7.51 7.37 4.36
C PHE A 8 -8.23 6.26 3.58
N PHE A 9 -7.96 6.08 2.28
CA PHE A 9 -8.56 5.01 1.49
C PHE A 9 -8.23 3.61 2.02
N GLY A 10 -6.98 3.38 2.44
CA GLY A 10 -6.59 2.11 3.08
C GLY A 10 -7.40 1.84 4.36
N ARG A 11 -7.60 2.86 5.20
CA ARG A 11 -8.43 2.78 6.41
C ARG A 11 -9.90 2.52 6.08
N ALA A 12 -10.44 3.29 5.14
CA ALA A 12 -11.83 3.20 4.70
C ALA A 12 -12.16 1.79 4.19
N ARG A 13 -11.23 1.14 3.47
CA ARG A 13 -11.42 -0.23 2.98
C ARG A 13 -11.74 -1.21 4.10
N ILE A 14 -10.98 -1.21 5.19
CA ILE A 14 -11.23 -2.09 6.35
C ILE A 14 -12.53 -1.70 7.07
N ASN A 15 -12.82 -0.41 7.21
CA ASN A 15 -14.04 0.03 7.86
C ASN A 15 -15.31 -0.35 7.07
N LEU A 16 -15.25 -0.31 5.74
CA LEU A 16 -16.36 -0.73 4.87
C LEU A 16 -16.72 -2.21 5.09
N THR A 17 -15.74 -3.06 5.39
CA THR A 17 -15.96 -4.49 5.66
C THR A 17 -16.78 -4.78 6.90
N ARG A 18 -17.00 -3.79 7.77
CA ARG A 18 -17.90 -3.93 8.94
C ARG A 18 -19.37 -3.97 8.51
N TYR A 19 -19.68 -3.51 7.30
CA TYR A 19 -21.03 -3.37 6.77
C TYR A 19 -21.23 -4.18 5.49
N TYR A 20 -20.20 -4.26 4.65
CA TYR A 20 -20.16 -5.07 3.43
C TYR A 20 -18.93 -5.98 3.44
N PRO A 21 -18.96 -7.11 4.18
CA PRO A 21 -17.79 -7.98 4.34
C PRO A 21 -17.33 -8.60 3.02
N ASP A 22 -18.26 -8.88 2.10
CA ASP A 22 -17.99 -9.54 0.82
C ASP A 22 -17.21 -8.66 -0.18
N GLU A 23 -17.13 -7.35 0.07
CA GLU A 23 -16.37 -6.40 -0.77
C GLU A 23 -14.85 -6.49 -0.53
N LEU A 24 -14.41 -7.18 0.53
CA LEU A 24 -12.98 -7.32 0.83
C LEU A 24 -12.33 -8.44 0.00
N LYS A 25 -11.98 -8.10 -1.24
CA LYS A 25 -11.24 -9.00 -2.13
C LYS A 25 -9.75 -9.07 -1.77
N LEU A 26 -9.11 -10.21 -2.08
CA LEU A 26 -7.68 -10.47 -1.87
C LEU A 26 -6.79 -9.38 -2.48
N ILE A 27 -7.16 -8.87 -3.65
CA ILE A 27 -6.43 -7.83 -4.37
C ILE A 27 -6.26 -6.54 -3.55
N HIS A 28 -7.16 -6.23 -2.61
CA HIS A 28 -7.05 -5.05 -1.75
C HIS A 28 -5.92 -5.15 -0.71
N PHE A 29 -5.36 -6.34 -0.52
CA PHE A 29 -4.22 -6.57 0.37
C PHE A 29 -2.87 -6.42 -0.34
N LEU A 30 -2.83 -6.26 -1.67
CA LEU A 30 -1.58 -5.99 -2.39
C LEU A 30 -0.78 -4.80 -1.81
N PRO A 31 -1.40 -3.65 -1.49
CA PRO A 31 -0.66 -2.55 -0.85
C PRO A 31 -0.15 -2.90 0.56
N ALA A 32 -0.89 -3.74 1.30
CA ALA A 32 -0.48 -4.21 2.62
C ALA A 32 0.71 -5.19 2.54
N LEU A 33 0.72 -6.06 1.52
CA LEU A 33 1.84 -6.94 1.21
C LEU A 33 3.07 -6.14 0.77
N PHE A 34 2.89 -5.14 -0.10
CA PHE A 34 3.97 -4.24 -0.50
C PHE A 34 4.59 -3.54 0.70
N PHE A 35 3.76 -2.99 1.59
CA PHE A 35 4.22 -2.35 2.83
C PHE A 35 5.06 -3.29 3.69
N LEU A 36 4.58 -4.52 3.94
CA LEU A 36 5.37 -5.52 4.67
C LEU A 36 6.65 -5.91 3.94
N GLY A 37 6.60 -6.05 2.62
CA GLY A 37 7.75 -6.35 1.78
C GLY A 37 8.88 -5.35 2.00
N ILE A 38 8.58 -4.05 1.94
CA ILE A 38 9.55 -2.97 2.20
C ILE A 38 10.20 -3.10 3.58
N TRP A 39 9.40 -3.35 4.63
CA TRP A 39 9.92 -3.48 5.99
C TRP A 39 10.65 -4.81 6.25
N SER A 40 10.33 -5.86 5.49
CA SER A 40 10.98 -7.16 5.60
C SER A 40 12.36 -7.19 4.96
N LEU A 41 12.62 -6.40 3.91
CA LEU A 41 13.89 -6.38 3.19
C LEU A 41 15.12 -6.14 4.09
N PRO A 42 15.16 -5.13 4.98
CA PRO A 42 16.31 -4.95 5.87
C PRO A 42 16.46 -6.12 6.85
N LEU A 43 15.36 -6.71 7.34
CA LEU A 43 15.42 -7.87 8.24
C LEU A 43 15.97 -9.11 7.53
N VAL A 44 15.55 -9.35 6.29
CA VAL A 44 16.08 -10.43 5.45
C VAL A 44 17.56 -10.17 5.12
N ALA A 45 17.97 -8.91 4.91
CA ALA A 45 19.37 -8.59 4.65
C ALA A 45 20.30 -8.92 5.82
N LEU A 46 19.82 -8.79 7.07
CA LEU A 46 20.58 -9.18 8.27
C LEU A 46 20.79 -10.69 8.37
N TRP A 47 19.90 -11.50 7.80
CA TRP A 47 19.94 -12.96 7.91
C TRP A 47 20.48 -13.65 6.66
N HIS A 48 20.10 -13.19 5.46
CA HIS A 48 20.42 -13.83 4.19
C HIS A 48 20.49 -12.81 3.03
N VAL A 49 21.67 -12.19 2.87
CA VAL A 49 21.93 -11.14 1.87
C VAL A 49 21.50 -11.51 0.44
N PRO A 50 21.80 -12.71 -0.12
CA PRO A 50 21.38 -13.04 -1.48
C PRO A 50 19.85 -12.98 -1.67
N LEU A 51 19.08 -13.35 -0.64
CA LEU A 51 17.62 -13.32 -0.71
C LEU A 51 17.10 -11.87 -0.65
N ALA A 52 17.74 -11.02 0.15
CA ALA A 52 17.45 -9.59 0.17
C ALA A 52 17.76 -8.93 -1.18
N LEU A 53 18.85 -9.32 -1.85
CA LEU A 53 19.17 -8.84 -3.21
C LEU A 53 18.14 -9.29 -4.24
N VAL A 54 17.63 -10.53 -4.16
CA VAL A 54 16.51 -10.97 -4.99
C VAL A 54 15.28 -10.10 -4.75
N GLY A 55 14.94 -9.83 -3.48
CA GLY A 55 13.81 -8.96 -3.13
C GLY A 55 13.96 -7.52 -3.63
N LEU A 56 15.16 -6.94 -3.51
CA LEU A 56 15.50 -5.63 -4.08
C LEU A 56 15.42 -5.66 -5.61
N GLY A 57 15.87 -6.73 -6.25
CA GLY A 57 15.76 -6.93 -7.69
C GLY A 57 14.30 -6.97 -8.17
N VAL A 58 13.43 -7.67 -7.45
CA VAL A 58 11.98 -7.67 -7.73
C VAL A 58 11.37 -6.28 -7.57
N LEU A 59 11.72 -5.56 -6.51
CA LEU A 59 11.23 -4.19 -6.28
C LEU A 59 11.73 -3.22 -7.37
N ALA A 60 12.99 -3.33 -7.77
CA ALA A 60 13.58 -2.54 -8.84
C ALA A 60 12.93 -2.85 -10.18
N LEU A 61 12.72 -4.13 -10.51
CA LEU A 61 12.02 -4.54 -11.72
C LEU A 61 10.60 -3.97 -11.77
N TRP A 62 9.85 -4.08 -10.67
CA TRP A 62 8.51 -3.48 -10.59
C TRP A 62 8.53 -1.97 -10.81
N ALA A 63 9.46 -1.25 -10.17
CA ALA A 63 9.61 0.20 -10.35
C ALA A 63 9.98 0.58 -11.79
N LEU A 64 10.86 -0.19 -12.43
CA LEU A 64 11.24 -0.02 -13.84
C LEU A 64 10.05 -0.26 -14.77
N LEU A 65 9.22 -1.27 -14.52
CA LEU A 65 8.02 -1.54 -15.31
C LEU A 65 7.01 -0.39 -15.21
N VAL A 66 6.78 0.15 -14.01
CA VAL A 66 5.92 1.33 -13.81
C VAL A 66 6.49 2.55 -14.55
N GLY A 67 7.80 2.80 -14.40
CA GLY A 67 8.47 3.91 -15.06
C GLY A 67 8.44 3.78 -16.59
N PHE A 68 8.67 2.58 -17.12
CA PHE A 68 8.63 2.29 -18.55
C PHE A 68 7.23 2.49 -19.14
N ASP A 69 6.18 1.95 -18.50
CA ASP A 69 4.79 2.16 -18.93
C ASP A 69 4.43 3.66 -18.93
N ALA A 70 4.78 4.38 -17.88
CA ALA A 70 4.55 5.81 -17.78
C ALA A 70 5.33 6.59 -18.85
N LEU A 71 6.58 6.23 -19.12
CA LEU A 71 7.42 6.85 -20.15
C LEU A 71 6.85 6.58 -21.55
N TRP A 72 6.42 5.36 -21.83
CA TRP A 72 5.85 4.96 -23.11
C TRP A 72 4.58 5.76 -23.43
N ARG A 73 3.70 5.94 -22.44
CA ARG A 73 2.43 6.66 -22.57
C ARG A 73 2.60 8.17 -22.61
N SER A 74 3.45 8.72 -21.74
CA SER A 74 3.60 10.18 -21.59
C SER A 74 4.65 10.79 -22.52
N ARG A 75 5.59 9.97 -23.01
CA ARG A 75 6.80 10.41 -23.74
C ARG A 75 7.62 11.47 -22.99
N ASN A 76 7.55 11.47 -21.66
CA ASN A 76 8.15 12.50 -20.80
C ASN A 76 8.85 11.85 -19.59
N GLY A 77 10.18 12.02 -19.50
CA GLY A 77 11.01 11.45 -18.44
C GLY A 77 10.62 11.89 -17.02
N PRO A 78 10.49 13.20 -16.74
CA PRO A 78 9.98 13.69 -15.47
C PRO A 78 8.65 13.07 -15.03
N ILE A 79 7.68 12.91 -15.96
CA ILE A 79 6.39 12.27 -15.66
C ILE A 79 6.59 10.81 -15.25
N ALA A 80 7.47 10.08 -15.94
CA ALA A 80 7.77 8.69 -15.59
C ALA A 80 8.37 8.55 -14.17
N ILE A 81 9.29 9.44 -13.79
CA ILE A 81 9.88 9.46 -12.44
C ILE A 81 8.80 9.78 -11.40
N MET A 82 7.96 10.79 -11.66
CA MET A 82 6.84 11.14 -10.78
C MET A 82 5.83 9.99 -10.65
N ALA A 83 5.60 9.21 -11.70
CA ALA A 83 4.70 8.07 -11.68
C ALA A 83 5.21 6.95 -10.75
N VAL A 84 6.51 6.63 -10.80
CA VAL A 84 7.12 5.67 -9.87
C VAL A 84 7.01 6.16 -8.44
N ALA A 85 7.34 7.43 -8.18
CA ALA A 85 7.23 8.03 -6.86
C ALA A 85 5.78 8.01 -6.34
N ALA A 86 4.81 8.36 -7.19
CA ALA A 86 3.39 8.33 -6.86
C ALA A 86 2.90 6.92 -6.57
N ALA A 87 3.31 5.91 -7.35
CA ALA A 87 2.98 4.50 -7.12
C ALA A 87 3.53 3.98 -5.80
N PHE A 88 4.78 4.34 -5.46
CA PHE A 88 5.38 4.03 -4.17
C PHE A 88 4.58 4.63 -3.01
N VAL A 89 4.30 5.93 -3.09
CA VAL A 89 3.50 6.64 -2.07
C VAL A 89 2.11 6.04 -1.95
N GLN A 90 1.47 5.66 -3.06
CA GLN A 90 0.17 5.01 -3.12
C GLN A 90 0.16 3.68 -2.38
N LEU A 91 1.03 2.75 -2.76
CA LEU A 91 1.07 1.43 -2.13
C LEU A 91 1.46 1.50 -0.65
N TYR A 92 2.46 2.32 -0.31
CA TYR A 92 2.93 2.47 1.06
C TYR A 92 1.86 3.10 1.96
N ALA A 93 1.28 4.24 1.57
CA ALA A 93 0.30 4.94 2.38
C ALA A 93 -0.99 4.14 2.55
N TYR A 94 -1.48 3.51 1.47
CA TYR A 94 -2.65 2.65 1.52
C TYR A 94 -2.38 1.43 2.40
N GLY A 95 -1.24 0.75 2.22
CA GLY A 95 -0.84 -0.39 3.04
C GLY A 95 -0.78 -0.06 4.53
N TRP A 96 -0.15 1.07 4.89
CA TRP A 96 -0.14 1.58 6.26
C TRP A 96 -1.56 1.78 6.80
N GLY A 97 -2.44 2.43 6.03
CA GLY A 97 -3.82 2.68 6.42
C GLY A 97 -4.61 1.39 6.67
N LEU A 98 -4.42 0.39 5.80
CA LEU A 98 -5.06 -0.92 5.92
C LEU A 98 -4.58 -1.63 7.20
N TRP A 99 -3.27 -1.74 7.43
CA TRP A 99 -2.72 -2.37 8.63
C TRP A 99 -3.19 -1.68 9.91
N TRP A 100 -3.25 -0.35 9.93
CA TRP A 100 -3.69 0.43 11.08
C TRP A 100 -5.14 0.11 11.48
N GLU A 101 -6.09 0.14 10.52
CA GLU A 101 -7.48 -0.20 10.83
C GLU A 101 -7.69 -1.69 11.07
N LEU A 102 -6.95 -2.55 10.37
CA LEU A 102 -7.02 -3.99 10.60
C LEU A 102 -6.60 -4.32 12.03
N GLY A 103 -5.48 -3.75 12.51
CA GLY A 103 -5.05 -3.91 13.90
C GLY A 103 -6.10 -3.44 14.91
N LYS A 104 -6.70 -2.27 14.68
CA LYS A 104 -7.81 -1.79 15.54
C LYS A 104 -9.03 -2.70 15.50
N LYS A 105 -9.39 -3.22 14.32
CA LYS A 105 -10.52 -4.16 14.14
C LYS A 105 -10.26 -5.47 14.90
N LEU A 106 -9.03 -5.98 14.88
CA LEU A 106 -8.65 -7.19 15.62
C LEU A 106 -8.67 -6.97 17.13
N LEU A 107 -8.17 -5.83 17.61
CA LEU A 107 -8.10 -5.52 19.05
C LEU A 107 -9.46 -5.16 19.67
N ARG A 108 -10.36 -4.50 18.93
CA ARG A 108 -11.65 -3.97 19.45
C ARG A 108 -12.88 -4.83 19.10
N GLY A 109 -12.68 -5.98 18.45
CA GLY A 109 -13.76 -6.83 17.96
C GLY A 109 -14.65 -6.15 16.91
N LYS A 110 -15.81 -6.77 16.60
CA LYS A 110 -16.80 -6.26 15.62
C LYS A 110 -17.62 -5.06 16.15
N THR A 111 -17.03 -4.19 16.96
CA THR A 111 -17.71 -2.96 17.37
C THR A 111 -17.93 -2.05 16.15
N LYS A 112 -19.12 -1.45 16.02
CA LYS A 112 -19.43 -0.48 14.95
C LYS A 112 -18.33 0.58 14.94
N GLY A 113 -17.70 0.77 13.78
CA GLY A 113 -16.65 1.78 13.63
C GLY A 113 -17.20 3.17 13.88
N PRO A 114 -16.33 4.18 14.08
CA PRO A 114 -16.78 5.57 14.11
C PRO A 114 -17.62 5.85 12.84
N ASP A 115 -18.70 6.62 13.01
CA ASP A 115 -19.59 6.99 11.91
C ASP A 115 -18.75 7.48 10.74
N TYR A 116 -18.95 6.91 9.55
CA TYR A 116 -18.07 7.15 8.41
C TYR A 116 -17.94 8.63 8.10
N ILE A 117 -19.00 9.38 8.35
CA ILE A 117 -19.09 10.83 8.20
C ILE A 117 -18.00 11.54 9.03
N SER A 118 -17.69 11.06 10.23
CA SER A 118 -16.65 11.62 11.12
C SER A 118 -15.21 11.37 10.68
N LEU A 119 -14.97 10.43 9.75
CA LEU A 119 -13.62 10.17 9.23
C LEU A 119 -13.25 11.12 8.07
N TYR A 120 -14.25 11.80 7.47
CA TYR A 120 -14.09 12.75 6.36
C TYR A 120 -14.06 14.22 6.79
N GLN A 121 -14.29 14.51 8.09
CA GLN A 121 -14.08 15.82 8.71
C GLN A 121 -12.67 15.89 9.31
#